data_AF-A0A5S3YLV5-F1
#
_entry.id   AF-A0A5S3YLV5-F1
#
_cell.length_a   1.000
_cell.length_b   1.000
_cell.length_c   1.000
_cell.angle_alpha   90.00
_cell.angle_beta   90.00
_cell.angle_gamma   90.00
#
_symmetry.space_group_name_H-M   'P 1'
#
loop_
_entity.id
_entity.type
_entity.pdbx_description
1 polymer ?
#
loop_
_entity_poly.entity_id
_entity_poly.type
_entity_poly.pdbx_seq_one_letter_code
_entity_poly.pdbx_strand_id
1 'polypeptide(L)' 'MLSCQQYDYIELACLKRPAVTIEMKGGEVVRGSCENTAIVGKQECLVLE' A
#
# COMPACT_ATOMS: atom_id res chain seq x y z
N MET A 1 -18.85 9.44 -15.69
CA MET A 1 -17.88 9.12 -14.62
C MET A 1 -17.89 7.62 -14.44
N LEU A 2 -16.74 6.95 -14.56
CA LEU A 2 -16.62 5.52 -14.25
C LEU A 2 -16.84 5.36 -12.74
N SER A 3 -18.03 4.88 -12.34
CA SER A 3 -18.35 4.58 -10.94
C SER A 3 -17.83 3.19 -10.56
N CYS A 4 -16.53 2.95 -10.70
CA CYS A 4 -15.89 1.81 -10.09
C CYS A 4 -15.63 2.18 -8.63
N GLN A 5 -16.55 1.80 -7.74
CA GLN A 5 -16.53 2.23 -6.33
C GLN A 5 -15.48 1.49 -5.47
N GLN A 6 -14.72 0.57 -6.06
CA GLN A 6 -13.66 -0.18 -5.38
C GLN A 6 -12.34 0.09 -6.10
N TYR A 7 -11.62 1.11 -5.62
CA TYR A 7 -10.26 1.36 -6.03
C TYR A 7 -9.32 0.56 -5.14
N ASP A 8 -8.33 -0.06 -5.75
CA ASP A 8 -7.18 -0.56 -5.00
C ASP A 8 -6.32 0.63 -4.58
N TYR A 9 -6.58 1.12 -3.36
CA TYR A 9 -5.81 2.24 -2.79
C TYR A 9 -4.35 1.86 -2.52
N ILE A 10 -4.03 0.57 -2.41
CA ILE A 10 -2.66 0.09 -2.27
C ILE A 10 -1.94 0.28 -3.60
N GLU A 11 -2.54 -0.16 -4.70
CA GLU A 11 -1.99 0.06 -6.04
C GLU A 11 -1.85 1.55 -6.36
N LEU A 12 -2.85 2.37 -6.02
CA LEU A 12 -2.78 3.82 -6.19
C LEU A 12 -1.67 4.46 -5.35
N ALA A 13 -1.43 3.98 -4.13
CA ALA A 13 -0.33 4.47 -3.30
C ALA A 13 1.03 4.19 -3.96
N CYS A 14 1.22 3.02 -4.58
CA CYS A 14 2.48 2.71 -5.27
C CYS A 14 2.61 3.46 -6.61
N LEU A 15 1.50 3.66 -7.32
CA LEU A 15 1.46 4.42 -8.57
C LEU A 15 1.75 5.91 -8.38
N LYS A 16 1.20 6.52 -7.31
CA LYS A 16 1.32 7.96 -7.04
C LYS A 16 2.42 8.32 -6.08
N ARG A 17 2.98 7.33 -5.38
CA ARG A 17 4.05 7.47 -4.38
C ARG A 17 3.80 8.61 -3.38
N PRO A 18 2.60 8.74 -2.78
CA PRO A 18 2.43 9.67 -1.68
C PRO A 18 3.17 9.14 -0.45
N ALA A 19 3.53 10.04 0.46
CA ALA A 19 3.90 9.61 1.81
C ALA A 19 2.69 8.99 2.50
N VAL A 20 2.85 7.77 3.02
CA VAL A 20 1.81 7.00 3.70
C VAL A 20 2.21 6.66 5.13
N THR A 21 1.20 6.51 6.00
CA THR A 21 1.34 5.92 7.34
C THR A 21 0.45 4.68 7.39
N ILE A 22 1.03 3.55 7.75
CA ILE A 22 0.36 2.25 7.82
C ILE A 22 0.34 1.81 9.28
N GLU A 23 -0.85 1.58 9.81
CA GLU A 23 -1.05 0.97 11.12
C GLU A 23 -1.38 -0.52 10.93
N MET A 24 -0.48 -1.37 11.42
CA MET A 24 -0.62 -2.82 11.36
C MET A 24 -1.65 -3.28 12.41
N LYS A 25 -2.30 -4.43 12.19
CA LYS A 25 -3.28 -4.98 13.15
C LYS A 25 -2.72 -5.20 14.57
N GLY A 26 -1.39 -5.34 14.71
CA GLY A 26 -0.71 -5.45 16.00
C GLY A 26 -0.44 -4.12 16.71
N GLY A 27 -0.85 -2.99 16.11
CA GLY A 27 -0.59 -1.63 16.63
C GLY A 27 0.76 -1.04 16.23
N GLU A 28 1.59 -1.79 15.51
CA GLU A 28 2.83 -1.26 14.93
C GLU A 28 2.51 -0.24 13.83
N VAL A 29 3.24 0.88 13.80
CA VAL A 29 3.06 1.94 12.83
C VAL A 29 4.32 2.11 12.00
N VAL A 30 4.17 2.04 10.67
CA VAL A 30 5.24 2.24 9.70
C VAL A 30 4.93 3.45 8.83
N ARG A 31 5.93 4.25 8.49
CA ARG A 31 5.81 5.44 7.63
C ARG A 31 6.81 5.34 6.49
N GLY A 32 6.41 5.74 5.29
CA GLY A 32 7.26 5.73 4.09
C GLY A 32 6.46 6.03 2.84
N SER A 33 7.06 5.89 1.68
CA SER A 33 6.40 6.00 0.38
C SER A 33 6.28 4.61 -0.24
N CYS A 34 5.15 4.24 -0.85
CA CYS A 34 5.08 2.94 -1.53
C CYS A 34 5.98 2.93 -2.78
N GLU A 35 6.92 1.99 -2.83
CA GLU A 35 7.74 1.73 -4.00
C GLU A 35 7.05 0.75 -4.96
N ASN A 36 6.56 -0.37 -4.42
CA ASN A 36 5.93 -1.45 -5.19
C ASN A 36 5.09 -2.41 -4.30
N THR A 37 4.30 -3.27 -4.92
CA THR A 37 3.75 -4.49 -4.30
C THR A 37 4.59 -5.70 -4.68
N ALA A 38 4.75 -6.66 -3.76
CA ALA A 38 5.54 -7.86 -4.00
C ALA A 38 4.94 -9.09 -3.32
N ILE A 39 5.24 -10.28 -3.85
CA ILE A 39 4.90 -11.56 -3.21
C ILE A 39 6.08 -12.02 -2.37
N VAL A 40 5.89 -12.08 -1.04
CA VAL A 40 6.89 -12.58 -0.08
C VAL A 40 6.27 -13.75 0.68
N GLY A 41 6.90 -14.92 0.61
CA GLY A 41 6.40 -16.10 1.34
C GLY A 41 4.96 -16.52 0.98
N LYS A 42 4.52 -16.28 -0.26
CA LYS A 42 3.14 -16.46 -0.75
C LYS A 42 2.11 -15.49 -0.17
N GLN A 43 2.55 -14.38 0.42
CA GLN A 43 1.70 -13.28 0.86
C GLN A 43 1.99 -12.04 0.02
N GLU A 44 0.95 -11.25 -0.25
CA GLU A 44 1.10 -9.92 -0.85
C GLU A 44 1.58 -8.93 0.21
N CYS A 45 2.62 -8.19 -0.12
CA CYS A 45 3.25 -7.23 0.77
C CYS A 45 3.50 -5.90 0.05
N LEU A 46 3.51 -4.83 0.85
CA LEU A 46 3.93 -3.50 0.44
C LEU A 46 5.43 -3.33 0.65
N VAL A 47 6.13 -2.79 -0.36
CA VAL A 47 7.52 -2.38 -0.27
C VAL A 47 7.55 -0.87 -0.08
N LEU A 48 8.15 -0.41 1.02
CA LEU A 48 8.28 1.00 1.37
C LEU A 48 9.74 1.45 1.31
N GLU A 49 9.98 2.71 0.95
CA GLU A 49 11.30 3.39 1.08
C GLU A 49 11.59 3.85 2.51
#